data_AF-A0A0D6AZH2-F1
#
_entry.id   AF-A0A0D6AZH2-F1
#
_cell.length_a   1.000
_cell.length_b   1.000
_cell.length_c   1.000
_cell.angle_alpha   90.00
_cell.angle_beta   90.00
_cell.angle_gamma   90.00
#
_symmetry.space_group_name_H-M   'P 1'
#
loop_
_entity.id
_entity.type
_entity.pdbx_description
1 polymer ?
#
loop_
_entity_poly.entity_id
_entity_poly.type
_entity_poly.pdbx_seq_one_letter_code
_entity_poly.pdbx_strand_id
1 'polypeptide(L)'
;MSVGAEMLKDPGAAELVVDPLTVRAAQHIVESRKASVSNLQAVLRIGFSRAAGLMEALEAEGIVTAADNVGRREVAVDVLPPSLAVLADGPTVSLTGPNGAMTGPIPLDTFTAPPRPPMKETAQDEAVREKTYRVVADELRGFIERFETLAEEKAQIGDQQKAVMAEAKARGYDTKALRRLIALRKRHAEDIAEEEAVLQLYREALGM
;
A
#
# COMPACT_ATOMS: atom_id res chain seq x y z
N MET A 1 -23.96 34.74 -18.95
CA MET A 1 -22.53 34.73 -18.59
C MET A 1 -22.39 33.98 -17.29
N SER A 2 -21.58 32.92 -17.33
CA SER A 2 -21.25 32.01 -16.24
C SER A 2 -20.47 32.78 -15.17
N VAL A 3 -20.96 32.73 -13.92
CA VAL A 3 -20.23 33.19 -12.74
C VAL A 3 -19.58 31.96 -12.11
N GLY A 4 -18.28 32.11 -11.83
CA GLY A 4 -17.33 31.03 -11.60
C GLY A 4 -17.66 30.09 -10.45
N ALA A 5 -17.34 28.82 -10.70
CA ALA A 5 -17.24 27.77 -9.70
C ALA A 5 -15.98 28.01 -8.86
N GLU A 6 -16.14 28.65 -7.71
CA GLU A 6 -15.17 28.55 -6.63
C GLU A 6 -15.33 27.18 -5.98
N MET A 7 -14.32 26.34 -6.20
CA MET A 7 -14.07 25.09 -5.48
C MET A 7 -13.90 25.41 -3.99
N LEU A 8 -14.97 25.19 -3.24
CA LEU A 8 -14.94 25.04 -1.79
C LEU A 8 -14.21 23.73 -1.49
N LYS A 9 -12.91 23.86 -1.20
CA LYS A 9 -12.12 22.83 -0.54
C LYS A 9 -12.63 22.79 0.89
N ASP A 10 -13.57 21.89 1.21
CA ASP A 10 -14.00 21.65 2.59
C ASP A 10 -12.86 20.95 3.35
N PRO A 11 -12.12 21.65 4.24
CA PRO A 11 -11.07 21.05 5.03
C PRO A 11 -11.63 20.83 6.44
N GLY A 12 -11.98 19.59 6.76
CA GLY A 12 -12.22 19.19 8.14
C GLY A 12 -13.68 19.24 8.57
N ALA A 13 -14.42 18.19 8.20
CA ALA A 13 -15.38 17.59 9.13
C ALA A 13 -14.59 16.79 10.18
N ALA A 14 -13.80 17.50 11.00
CA ALA A 14 -13.12 16.97 12.17
C ALA A 14 -14.04 17.17 13.39
N GLU A 15 -15.22 16.55 13.35
CA GLU A 15 -16.09 16.43 14.51
C GLU A 15 -16.99 15.21 14.35
N LEU A 16 -16.39 14.03 14.47
CA LEU A 16 -17.07 12.78 14.79
C LEU A 16 -16.24 12.09 15.88
N VAL A 17 -16.75 12.19 17.11
CA VAL A 17 -16.28 11.46 18.28
C VAL A 17 -16.50 9.97 17.99
N VAL A 18 -15.43 9.28 17.60
CA VAL A 18 -15.33 7.85 17.23
C VAL A 18 -16.21 7.43 16.03
N ASP A 19 -15.58 6.99 14.93
CA ASP A 19 -16.29 6.40 13.78
C ASP A 19 -17.12 5.18 14.23
N PRO A 20 -18.44 5.10 13.92
CA PRO A 20 -19.27 3.94 14.21
C PRO A 20 -18.67 2.60 13.77
N LEU A 21 -17.87 2.59 12.69
CA LEU A 21 -17.16 1.40 12.23
C LEU A 21 -16.06 0.95 13.18
N THR A 22 -15.41 1.86 13.88
CA THR A 22 -14.38 1.56 14.89
C THR A 22 -15.00 0.85 16.09
N VAL A 23 -16.16 1.32 16.57
CA VAL A 23 -16.90 0.67 17.66
C VAL A 23 -17.29 -0.76 17.28
N ARG A 24 -17.79 -0.96 16.05
CA ARG A 24 -18.16 -2.29 15.53
C ARG A 24 -16.95 -3.22 15.35
N ALA A 25 -15.80 -2.67 14.90
CA ALA A 25 -14.56 -3.43 14.81
C ALA A 25 -14.06 -3.86 16.20
N ALA A 26 -14.13 -2.95 17.18
CA ALA A 26 -13.75 -3.22 18.56
C ALA A 26 -14.59 -4.33 19.19
N GLN A 27 -15.93 -4.24 19.07
CA GLN A 27 -16.85 -5.28 19.52
C GLN A 27 -16.49 -6.65 18.96
N HIS A 28 -16.31 -6.73 17.63
CA HIS A 28 -16.00 -7.99 16.98
C HIS A 28 -14.65 -8.56 17.42
N ILE A 29 -13.62 -7.72 17.63
CA ILE A 29 -12.30 -8.18 18.06
C ILE A 29 -12.33 -8.69 19.51
N VAL A 30 -13.05 -8.00 20.40
CA VAL A 30 -13.23 -8.43 21.80
C VAL A 30 -13.98 -9.77 21.85
N GLU A 31 -15.04 -9.92 21.06
CA GLU A 31 -15.85 -11.16 21.00
C GLU A 31 -15.08 -12.33 20.36
N SER A 32 -14.45 -12.11 19.19
CA SER A 32 -13.80 -13.17 18.42
C SER A 32 -12.39 -13.51 18.90
N ARG A 33 -11.78 -12.63 19.71
CA ARG A 33 -10.37 -12.68 20.15
C ARG A 33 -9.38 -12.73 18.98
N LYS A 34 -9.76 -12.25 17.80
CA LYS A 34 -8.94 -12.26 16.57
C LYS A 34 -8.64 -10.85 16.08
N ALA A 35 -7.47 -10.34 16.46
CA ALA A 35 -6.97 -9.02 16.07
C ALA A 35 -6.11 -9.08 14.79
N SER A 36 -6.74 -9.27 13.62
CA SER A 36 -6.03 -9.23 12.33
C SER A 36 -6.77 -8.42 11.27
N VAL A 37 -6.00 -7.78 10.38
CA VAL A 37 -6.53 -6.98 9.27
C VAL A 37 -7.44 -7.84 8.38
N SER A 38 -7.01 -9.06 8.05
CA SER A 38 -7.79 -9.98 7.22
C SER A 38 -9.11 -10.43 7.87
N ASN A 39 -9.16 -10.57 9.20
CA ASN A 39 -10.40 -10.88 9.91
C ASN A 39 -11.39 -9.71 9.79
N LEU A 40 -10.94 -8.48 10.02
CA LEU A 40 -11.77 -7.28 9.86
C LEU A 40 -12.25 -7.08 8.42
N GLN A 41 -11.41 -7.34 7.41
CA GLN A 41 -11.79 -7.25 6.01
C GLN A 41 -12.97 -8.17 5.67
N ALA A 42 -12.94 -9.42 6.14
CA ALA A 42 -13.98 -10.40 5.87
C ALA A 42 -15.30 -10.06 6.59
N VAL A 43 -15.21 -9.65 7.85
CA VAL A 43 -16.39 -9.42 8.70
C VAL A 43 -17.08 -8.09 8.38
N LEU A 44 -16.30 -7.02 8.18
CA LEU A 44 -16.83 -5.69 7.87
C LEU A 44 -16.95 -5.44 6.36
N ARG A 45 -16.48 -6.36 5.51
CA ARG A 45 -16.47 -6.25 4.04
C ARG A 45 -15.82 -4.96 3.54
N ILE A 46 -14.65 -4.65 4.10
CA ILE A 46 -13.88 -3.43 3.79
C ILE A 46 -12.54 -3.76 3.12
N GLY A 47 -12.00 -2.79 2.38
CA GLY A 47 -10.68 -2.88 1.75
C GLY A 47 -9.53 -2.83 2.75
N PHE A 48 -8.33 -3.24 2.30
CA PHE A 48 -7.13 -3.35 3.14
C PHE A 48 -6.78 -2.05 3.89
N SER A 49 -6.70 -0.93 3.18
CA SER A 49 -6.30 0.36 3.79
C SER A 49 -7.25 0.81 4.90
N ARG A 50 -8.55 0.55 4.73
CA ARG A 50 -9.56 0.89 5.75
C ARG A 50 -9.43 -0.03 6.98
N ALA A 51 -9.24 -1.33 6.76
CA ALA A 51 -9.05 -2.29 7.84
C ALA A 51 -7.75 -2.03 8.62
N ALA A 52 -6.67 -1.63 7.92
CA ALA A 52 -5.41 -1.23 8.55
C ALA A 52 -5.60 0.01 9.44
N GLY A 53 -6.26 1.06 8.94
CA GLY A 53 -6.56 2.25 9.72
C GLY A 53 -7.44 1.97 10.95
N LEU A 54 -8.39 1.04 10.85
CA LEU A 54 -9.17 0.60 12.01
C LEU A 54 -8.29 -0.12 13.05
N MET A 55 -7.33 -0.95 12.65
CA MET A 55 -6.41 -1.61 13.59
C MET A 55 -5.51 -0.61 14.32
N GLU A 56 -5.06 0.45 13.64
CA GLU A 56 -4.28 1.54 14.24
C GLU A 56 -5.13 2.34 15.24
N ALA A 57 -6.39 2.65 14.90
CA ALA A 57 -7.30 3.32 15.81
C ALA A 57 -7.55 2.49 17.09
N LEU A 58 -7.74 1.18 16.96
CA LEU A 58 -7.94 0.28 18.10
C LEU A 58 -6.68 0.10 18.95
N GLU A 59 -5.50 0.21 18.35
CA GLU A 59 -4.22 0.24 19.07
C GLU A 59 -4.06 1.54 19.87
N ALA A 60 -4.40 2.69 19.26
CA ALA A 60 -4.37 3.99 19.93
C ALA A 60 -5.34 4.06 21.13
N GLU A 61 -6.48 3.37 21.03
CA GLU A 61 -7.45 3.23 22.13
C GLU A 61 -7.06 2.13 23.15
N GLY A 62 -5.98 1.39 22.91
CA GLY A 62 -5.49 0.35 23.83
C GLY A 62 -6.30 -0.95 23.84
N ILE A 63 -7.14 -1.19 22.82
CA ILE A 63 -7.98 -2.38 22.68
C ILE A 63 -7.18 -3.55 22.10
N VAL A 64 -6.20 -3.23 21.26
CA VAL A 64 -5.30 -4.18 20.60
C VAL A 64 -3.86 -3.80 20.94
N THR A 65 -2.99 -4.79 21.12
CA THR A 65 -1.56 -4.55 21.35
C THR A 65 -0.87 -4.01 20.10
N ALA A 66 0.31 -3.42 20.28
CA ALA A 66 1.22 -3.15 19.18
C ALA A 66 1.51 -4.42 18.38
N ALA A 67 1.84 -4.25 17.10
CA ALA A 67 2.24 -5.35 16.25
C ALA A 67 3.60 -5.92 16.68
N ASP A 68 3.67 -7.25 16.83
CA ASP A 68 4.94 -7.96 17.02
C ASP A 68 5.83 -7.86 15.77
N ASN A 69 7.08 -8.36 15.88
CA ASN A 69 8.01 -8.48 14.75
C ASN A 69 7.48 -9.31 13.55
N VAL A 70 6.40 -10.05 13.74
CA VAL A 70 5.73 -10.87 12.70
C VAL A 70 4.39 -10.24 12.26
N GLY A 71 4.05 -9.06 12.78
CA GLY A 71 2.78 -8.38 12.50
C GLY A 71 1.57 -8.98 13.22
N ARG A 72 1.79 -9.86 14.20
CA ARG A 72 0.71 -10.38 15.07
C ARG A 72 0.33 -9.32 16.09
N ARG A 73 -0.96 -9.25 16.40
CA ARG A 73 -1.54 -8.34 17.38
C ARG A 73 -2.46 -9.16 18.28
N GLU A 74 -2.44 -8.87 19.57
CA GLU A 74 -3.27 -9.54 20.57
C GLU A 74 -4.34 -8.59 21.12
N VAL A 75 -5.44 -9.15 21.61
CA VAL A 75 -6.53 -8.36 22.20
C VAL A 75 -6.16 -8.04 23.66
N ALA A 76 -5.98 -6.75 23.95
CA ALA A 76 -5.49 -6.28 25.24
C ALA A 76 -6.60 -6.16 26.31
N VAL A 77 -7.87 -6.12 25.89
CA VAL A 77 -9.01 -5.87 26.77
C VAL A 77 -10.05 -6.99 26.64
N ASP A 78 -10.62 -7.42 27.77
CA ASP A 78 -11.63 -8.49 27.80
C ASP A 78 -13.08 -7.97 27.67
N VAL A 79 -13.30 -6.69 27.97
CA VAL A 79 -14.61 -6.02 27.86
C VAL A 79 -14.42 -4.64 27.25
N LEU A 80 -15.21 -4.29 26.24
CA LEU A 80 -15.14 -2.98 25.58
C LEU A 80 -15.28 -1.83 26.61
N PRO A 81 -14.41 -0.80 26.58
CA PRO A 81 -14.50 0.30 27.55
C PRO A 81 -15.84 1.02 27.44
N PRO A 82 -16.39 1.55 28.55
CA PRO A 82 -17.73 2.11 28.60
C PRO A 82 -17.93 3.28 27.64
N SER A 83 -16.89 4.07 27.35
CA SER A 83 -16.92 5.16 26.36
C SER A 83 -17.28 4.70 24.94
N LEU A 84 -16.88 3.49 24.56
CA LEU A 84 -17.23 2.87 23.27
C LEU A 84 -18.50 2.00 23.39
N ALA A 85 -18.79 1.48 24.59
CA ALA A 85 -19.98 0.69 24.86
C ALA A 85 -21.27 1.52 24.81
N VAL A 86 -21.28 2.80 25.19
CA VAL A 86 -22.48 3.66 25.04
C VAL A 86 -22.83 3.90 23.57
N LEU A 87 -21.84 3.80 22.67
CA LEU A 87 -22.04 3.89 21.21
C LEU A 87 -22.42 2.53 20.59
N ALA A 88 -22.39 1.44 21.37
CA ALA A 88 -22.62 0.08 20.90
C ALA A 88 -24.08 -0.21 20.54
N ASP A 89 -25.02 0.46 21.21
CA ASP A 89 -26.47 0.28 20.98
C ASP A 89 -26.94 0.85 19.63
N GLY A 90 -26.03 1.47 18.88
CA GLY A 90 -26.29 2.06 17.57
C GLY A 90 -27.13 3.33 17.68
N PRO A 91 -27.07 4.22 16.68
CA PRO A 91 -27.93 5.39 16.65
C PRO A 91 -29.39 4.94 16.55
N THR A 92 -30.20 5.26 17.55
CA THR A 92 -31.65 5.03 17.50
C THR A 92 -32.37 6.32 17.15
N VAL A 93 -33.35 6.24 16.26
CA VAL A 93 -34.21 7.36 15.90
C VAL A 93 -35.59 7.15 16.52
N SER A 94 -36.10 8.17 17.20
CA SER A 94 -37.48 8.25 17.65
C SER A 94 -38.22 9.24 16.77
N LEU A 95 -39.35 8.83 16.20
CA LEU A 95 -40.16 9.70 15.35
C LEU A 95 -41.33 10.24 16.17
N THR A 96 -41.54 11.55 16.13
CA THR A 96 -42.72 12.18 16.72
C THR A 96 -43.82 12.24 15.67
N GLY A 97 -44.94 11.56 15.92
CA GLY A 97 -46.11 11.63 15.05
C GLY A 97 -46.83 12.98 15.13
N PRO A 98 -47.74 13.28 14.19
CA PRO A 98 -48.49 14.54 14.13
C PRO A 98 -49.38 14.82 15.37
N ASN A 99 -49.64 13.80 16.19
CA ASN A 99 -50.40 13.91 17.45
C ASN A 99 -49.50 14.04 18.70
N GLY A 100 -48.18 14.25 18.53
CA GLY A 100 -47.21 14.34 19.63
C GLY A 100 -46.79 13.00 20.23
N ALA A 101 -47.31 11.87 19.75
CA ALA A 101 -46.90 10.54 20.18
C ALA A 101 -45.50 10.20 19.64
N MET A 102 -44.57 9.88 20.54
CA MET A 102 -43.22 9.40 20.21
C MET A 102 -43.24 7.90 19.96
N THR A 103 -42.68 7.43 18.85
CA THR A 103 -42.35 6.01 18.67
C THR A 103 -41.15 5.61 19.52
N GLY A 104 -41.10 4.34 19.96
CA GLY A 104 -39.95 3.79 20.69
C GLY A 104 -38.64 3.87 19.88
N PRO A 105 -37.48 3.70 20.51
CA PRO A 105 -36.19 3.79 19.84
C PRO A 105 -36.07 2.73 18.74
N ILE A 106 -35.90 3.17 17.48
CA ILE A 106 -35.70 2.30 16.32
C ILE A 106 -34.22 2.39 15.92
N PRO A 107 -33.47 1.28 15.83
CA PRO A 107 -32.10 1.31 15.33
C PRO A 107 -32.03 1.88 13.91
N LEU A 108 -31.09 2.78 13.61
CA LEU A 108 -30.93 3.38 12.27
C LEU A 108 -30.67 2.32 11.20
N ASP A 109 -29.98 1.23 11.57
CA ASP A 109 -29.60 0.13 10.69
C ASP A 109 -30.80 -0.69 10.20
N THR A 110 -31.97 -0.54 10.83
CA THR A 110 -33.21 -1.23 10.44
C THR A 110 -33.67 -0.88 9.02
N PHE A 111 -33.19 0.25 8.47
CA PHE A 111 -33.46 0.68 7.09
C PHE A 111 -32.36 0.32 6.09
N THR A 112 -31.28 -0.34 6.53
CA THR A 112 -30.25 -0.81 5.62
C THR A 112 -30.80 -1.96 4.79
N ALA A 113 -30.86 -1.74 3.47
CA ALA A 113 -31.27 -2.79 2.55
C ALA A 113 -30.40 -4.05 2.74
N PRO A 114 -30.98 -5.25 2.73
CA PRO A 114 -30.20 -6.48 2.82
C PRO A 114 -29.12 -6.49 1.72
N PRO A 115 -27.95 -7.08 1.97
CA PRO A 115 -26.89 -7.15 0.96
C PRO A 115 -27.47 -7.75 -0.31
N ARG A 116 -27.43 -6.99 -1.41
CA ARG A 116 -27.95 -7.48 -2.69
C ARG A 116 -27.19 -8.77 -3.03
N PRO A 117 -27.89 -9.84 -3.45
CA PRO A 117 -27.22 -11.05 -3.91
C PRO A 117 -26.26 -10.69 -5.05
N PRO A 118 -25.08 -11.33 -5.13
CA PRO A 118 -24.13 -11.05 -6.20
C PRO A 118 -24.85 -11.25 -7.54
N MET A 119 -24.89 -10.20 -8.36
CA MET A 119 -25.49 -10.27 -9.69
C MET A 119 -24.71 -11.29 -10.52
N LYS A 120 -25.42 -12.08 -11.34
CA LYS A 120 -24.75 -12.98 -12.29
C LYS A 120 -24.01 -12.13 -13.31
N GLU A 121 -22.76 -12.48 -13.60
CA GLU A 121 -22.01 -11.88 -14.72
C GLU A 121 -22.83 -12.05 -16.01
N THR A 122 -23.04 -10.95 -16.73
CA THR A 122 -23.71 -10.99 -18.02
C THR A 122 -22.68 -11.34 -19.11
N ALA A 123 -23.14 -11.83 -20.26
CA ALA A 123 -22.26 -12.10 -21.41
C ALA A 123 -21.47 -10.85 -21.88
N GLN A 124 -21.99 -9.66 -21.60
CA GLN A 124 -21.30 -8.40 -21.88
C GLN A 124 -20.13 -8.17 -20.90
N ASP A 125 -20.29 -8.54 -19.63
CA ASP A 125 -19.23 -8.47 -18.61
C ASP A 125 -18.11 -9.47 -18.91
N GLU A 126 -18.46 -10.68 -19.35
CA GLU A 126 -17.50 -11.70 -19.79
C GLU A 126 -16.65 -11.21 -20.98
N ALA A 127 -17.29 -10.60 -21.98
CA ALA A 127 -16.58 -10.08 -23.15
C ALA A 127 -15.63 -8.92 -22.81
N VAL A 128 -16.03 -8.03 -21.89
CA VAL A 128 -15.15 -6.96 -21.40
C VAL A 128 -13.95 -7.54 -20.66
N ARG A 129 -14.18 -8.51 -19.77
CA ARG A 129 -13.12 -9.18 -19.00
C ARG A 129 -12.14 -9.92 -19.92
N GLU A 130 -12.64 -10.65 -20.91
CA GLU A 130 -11.79 -11.33 -21.91
C GLU A 130 -10.95 -10.32 -22.70
N LYS A 131 -11.55 -9.21 -23.13
CA LYS A 131 -10.81 -8.13 -23.80
C LYS A 131 -9.72 -7.57 -22.89
N THR A 132 -10.00 -7.31 -21.61
CA THR A 132 -9.01 -6.85 -20.64
C THR A 132 -7.87 -7.87 -20.50
N TYR A 133 -8.17 -9.16 -20.41
CA TYR A 133 -7.14 -10.20 -20.35
C TYR A 133 -6.28 -10.27 -21.60
N ARG A 134 -6.86 -10.11 -22.79
CA ARG A 134 -6.09 -10.09 -24.05
C ARG A 134 -5.12 -8.91 -24.07
N VAL A 135 -5.57 -7.71 -23.69
CA VAL A 135 -4.70 -6.52 -23.60
C VAL A 135 -3.55 -6.77 -22.62
N VAL A 136 -3.82 -7.29 -21.43
CA VAL A 136 -2.77 -7.59 -20.44
C VAL A 136 -1.82 -8.70 -20.94
N ALA A 137 -2.34 -9.71 -21.64
CA ALA A 137 -1.52 -10.78 -22.21
C ALA A 137 -0.60 -10.25 -23.32
N ASP A 138 -1.07 -9.33 -24.15
CA ASP A 138 -0.27 -8.71 -25.21
C ASP A 138 0.82 -7.80 -24.63
N GLU A 139 0.53 -7.05 -23.56
CA GLU A 139 1.53 -6.29 -22.81
C GLU A 139 2.62 -7.19 -22.21
N LEU A 140 2.21 -8.30 -21.59
CA LEU A 140 3.14 -9.27 -21.00
C LEU A 140 4.06 -9.88 -22.07
N ARG A 141 3.51 -10.27 -23.22
CA ARG A 141 4.31 -10.76 -24.37
C ARG A 141 5.32 -9.71 -24.83
N GLY A 142 4.91 -8.45 -24.97
CA GLY A 142 5.80 -7.36 -25.36
C GLY A 142 6.92 -7.07 -24.36
N PHE A 143 6.73 -7.32 -23.06
CA PHE A 143 7.83 -7.29 -22.08
C PHE A 143 8.79 -8.46 -22.25
N ILE A 144 8.27 -9.68 -22.46
CA ILE A 144 9.06 -10.90 -22.63
C ILE A 144 9.94 -10.79 -23.88
N GLU A 145 9.37 -10.46 -25.03
CA GLU A 145 10.10 -10.36 -26.30
C GLU A 145 11.23 -9.32 -26.24
N ARG A 146 10.98 -8.15 -25.64
CA ARG A 146 12.01 -7.13 -25.43
C ARG A 146 13.11 -7.63 -24.51
N PHE A 147 12.76 -8.36 -23.45
CA PHE A 147 13.75 -8.90 -22.52
C PHE A 147 14.60 -10.01 -23.17
N GLU A 148 13.99 -10.90 -23.95
CA GLU A 148 14.69 -11.94 -24.70
C GLU A 148 15.66 -11.34 -25.72
N THR A 149 15.20 -10.34 -26.48
CA THR A 149 16.06 -9.57 -27.41
C THR A 149 17.27 -8.96 -26.69
N LEU A 150 17.03 -8.27 -25.56
CA LEU A 150 18.10 -7.67 -24.76
C LEU A 150 19.06 -8.72 -24.16
N ALA A 151 18.55 -9.92 -23.83
CA ALA A 151 19.37 -11.00 -23.31
C ALA A 151 20.30 -11.56 -24.40
N GLU A 152 19.81 -11.72 -25.62
CA GLU A 152 20.61 -12.11 -26.78
C GLU A 152 21.66 -11.04 -27.11
N GLU A 153 21.29 -9.76 -27.14
CA GLU A 153 22.23 -8.66 -27.34
C GLU A 153 23.31 -8.64 -26.26
N LYS A 154 22.94 -8.81 -25.00
CA LYS A 154 23.91 -8.89 -23.89
C LYS A 154 24.86 -10.07 -24.03
N ALA A 155 24.36 -11.23 -24.47
CA ALA A 155 25.20 -12.39 -24.73
C ALA A 155 26.19 -12.10 -25.87
N GLN A 156 25.72 -11.55 -26.98
CA GLN A 156 26.54 -11.17 -28.13
C GLN A 156 27.60 -10.13 -27.76
N ILE A 157 27.23 -9.08 -27.01
CA ILE A 157 28.16 -8.07 -26.49
C ILE A 157 29.19 -8.72 -25.56
N GLY A 158 28.77 -9.66 -24.72
CA GLY A 158 29.67 -10.43 -23.85
C GLY A 158 30.73 -11.19 -24.64
N ASP A 159 30.36 -11.80 -25.76
CA ASP A 159 31.30 -12.51 -26.62
C ASP A 159 32.19 -11.57 -27.42
N GLN A 160 31.68 -10.43 -27.88
CA GLN A 160 32.49 -9.36 -28.48
C GLN A 160 33.55 -8.84 -27.49
N GLN A 161 33.17 -8.60 -26.22
CA GLN A 161 34.12 -8.18 -25.18
C GLN A 161 35.22 -9.23 -24.95
N LYS A 162 34.87 -10.53 -24.95
CA LYS A 162 35.86 -11.61 -24.84
C LYS A 162 36.80 -11.65 -26.04
N ALA A 163 36.29 -11.46 -27.26
CA ALA A 163 37.10 -11.42 -28.47
C ALA A 163 38.14 -10.30 -28.43
N VAL A 164 37.74 -9.08 -28.02
CA VAL A 164 38.67 -7.94 -27.85
C VAL A 164 39.73 -8.24 -26.78
N MET A 165 39.34 -8.85 -25.66
CA MET A 165 40.29 -9.24 -24.61
C MET A 165 41.27 -10.33 -25.08
N ALA A 166 40.81 -11.26 -25.93
CA ALA A 166 41.65 -12.28 -26.54
C ALA A 166 42.64 -11.69 -27.55
N GLU A 167 42.21 -10.73 -28.37
CA GLU A 167 43.06 -9.99 -29.29
C GLU A 167 44.15 -9.20 -28.55
N ALA A 168 43.77 -8.50 -27.47
CA ALA A 168 44.73 -7.81 -26.60
C ALA A 168 45.75 -8.78 -26.00
N LYS A 169 45.30 -9.96 -25.54
CA LYS A 169 46.19 -11.00 -25.02
C LYS A 169 47.14 -11.54 -26.09
N ALA A 170 46.66 -11.78 -27.31
CA ALA A 170 47.48 -12.24 -28.43
C ALA A 170 48.57 -11.23 -28.83
N ARG A 171 48.28 -9.93 -28.65
CA ARG A 171 49.28 -8.85 -28.82
C ARG A 171 50.24 -8.69 -27.63
N GLY A 172 50.08 -9.48 -26.57
CA GLY A 172 50.95 -9.47 -25.40
C GLY A 172 50.53 -8.51 -24.27
N TYR A 173 49.33 -7.92 -24.33
CA TYR A 173 48.81 -7.09 -23.24
C TYR A 173 48.26 -7.95 -22.09
N ASP A 174 48.43 -7.51 -20.84
CA ASP A 174 47.81 -8.16 -19.68
C ASP A 174 46.32 -7.80 -19.56
N THR A 175 45.47 -8.79 -19.81
CA THR A 175 44.01 -8.64 -19.68
C THR A 175 43.53 -8.28 -18.27
N LYS A 176 44.29 -8.60 -17.20
CA LYS A 176 43.92 -8.22 -15.83
C LYS A 176 44.15 -6.73 -15.59
N ALA A 177 45.29 -6.21 -16.00
CA ALA A 177 45.60 -4.79 -15.97
C ALA A 177 44.57 -3.98 -16.78
N LEU A 178 44.22 -4.43 -18.00
CA LEU A 178 43.22 -3.77 -18.84
C LEU A 178 41.83 -3.70 -18.18
N ARG A 179 41.35 -4.80 -17.56
CA ARG A 179 40.08 -4.79 -16.83
C ARG A 179 40.09 -3.81 -15.65
N ARG A 180 41.20 -3.73 -14.91
CA ARG A 180 41.36 -2.76 -13.81
C ARG A 180 41.34 -1.33 -14.33
N LEU A 181 42.03 -1.05 -15.43
CA LEU A 181 42.01 0.27 -16.06
C LEU A 181 40.61 0.66 -16.54
N ILE A 182 39.86 -0.27 -17.17
CA ILE A 182 38.48 -0.01 -17.57
C ILE A 182 37.60 0.27 -16.34
N ALA A 183 37.74 -0.50 -15.26
CA ALA A 183 36.99 -0.28 -14.03
C ALA A 183 37.32 1.06 -13.36
N LEU A 184 38.60 1.46 -13.34
CA LEU A 184 39.04 2.75 -12.83
C LEU A 184 38.52 3.91 -13.70
N ARG A 185 38.54 3.75 -15.02
CA ARG A 185 37.98 4.74 -15.97
C ARG A 185 36.45 4.81 -15.93
N LYS A 186 35.80 3.79 -15.38
CA LYS A 186 34.35 3.75 -15.17
C LYS A 186 33.93 4.43 -13.87
N ARG A 187 34.83 4.61 -12.90
CA ARG A 187 34.59 5.56 -11.79
C ARG A 187 34.59 6.95 -12.42
N HIS A 188 33.49 7.67 -12.28
CA HIS A 188 33.31 8.93 -12.97
C HIS A 188 34.26 9.98 -12.40
N ALA A 189 34.68 10.95 -13.21
CA ALA A 189 35.50 12.08 -12.75
C ALA A 189 34.82 12.84 -11.60
N GLU A 190 33.48 12.79 -11.54
CA GLU A 190 32.66 13.33 -10.46
C GLU A 190 32.83 12.53 -9.16
N ASP A 191 32.79 11.20 -9.19
CA ASP A 191 33.06 10.35 -8.02
C ASP A 191 34.48 10.60 -7.47
N ILE A 192 35.46 10.78 -8.38
CA ILE A 192 36.84 11.10 -8.01
C ILE A 192 36.93 12.49 -7.38
N ALA A 193 36.24 13.50 -7.95
CA ALA A 193 36.22 14.86 -7.43
C ALA A 193 35.51 14.97 -6.08
N GLU A 194 34.43 14.21 -5.87
CA GLU A 194 33.71 14.14 -4.58
C GLU A 194 34.58 13.48 -3.50
N GLU A 195 35.21 12.33 -3.82
CA GLU A 195 36.16 11.67 -2.91
C GLU A 195 37.35 12.59 -2.58
N GLU A 196 37.90 13.29 -3.58
CA GLU A 196 39.00 14.24 -3.41
C GLU A 196 38.59 15.44 -2.56
N ALA A 197 37.40 16.00 -2.74
CA ALA A 197 36.90 17.12 -1.95
C ALA A 197 36.71 16.74 -0.47
N VAL A 198 36.17 15.55 -0.19
CA VAL A 198 36.03 15.03 1.18
C VAL A 198 37.41 14.76 1.80
N LEU A 199 38.33 14.17 1.04
CA LEU A 199 39.70 13.96 1.50
C LEU A 199 40.44 15.27 1.78
N GLN A 200 40.22 16.28 0.96
CA GLN A 200 40.81 17.61 1.13
C GLN A 200 40.31 18.26 2.42
N LEU A 201 39.01 18.17 2.72
CA LEU A 201 38.44 18.62 3.99
C LEU A 201 39.10 17.93 5.20
N TYR A 202 39.32 16.61 5.13
CA TYR A 202 39.97 15.88 6.23
C TYR A 202 41.46 16.18 6.37
N ARG A 203 42.16 16.38 5.25
CA ARG A 203 43.57 16.79 5.26
C ARG A 203 43.75 18.17 5.89
N GLU A 204 42.89 19.11 5.51
CA GLU A 204 42.86 20.45 6.09
C GLU A 204 42.56 20.40 7.60
N ALA A 205 41.62 19.55 8.03
CA ALA A 205 41.33 19.33 9.45
C ALA A 205 42.48 18.66 10.23
N LEU A 206 43.30 17.83 9.56
CA LEU A 206 44.47 17.18 10.14
C LEU A 206 45.75 18.01 10.00
N GLY A 207 45.71 19.16 9.32
CA GLY A 207 46.86 20.04 9.09
C GLY A 207 47.92 19.42 8.18
N MET A 208 47.52 18.53 7.27
CA MET A 208 48.35 17.88 6.24
C MET A 208 48.00 18.40 4.86
#